data_AF-A0A7S4HA24-F1
#
_entry.id   AF-A0A7S4HA24-F1
#
_cell.length_a   1.000
_cell.length_b   1.000
_cell.length_c   1.000
_cell.angle_alpha   90.00
_cell.angle_beta   90.00
_cell.angle_gamma   90.00
#
_symmetry.space_group_name_H-M   'P 1'
#
loop_
_entity.id
_entity.type
_entity.pdbx_description
1 polymer ?
#
loop_
_entity_poly.entity_id
_entity_poly.type
_entity_poly.pdbx_seq_one_letter_code
_entity_poly.pdbx_strand_id
1 'polypeptide(L)'
;LARKKLLSYDRRAGNEDDCSSEEDEQEDGMQSDWLTIDRIISSNKSKYLVKWCGCSYEKCTWEDESSLDSPGDREKVKEFQAAQARYVKRSKQQKGSEKKPVTAYHEIFESPSYLNGALHDYQIRGLNWLRKKRFDGENVILADEMGLGKTIQIASLIASVMVEEKRTCGPFLIVVPLSTIANWKREIQKWCPDVNFAVL
;
A
#
# COMPACT_ATOMS: atom_id res chain seq x y z
N LEU A 1 -25.71 -2.23 7.65
CA LEU A 1 -26.41 -0.94 7.95
C LEU A 1 -25.57 0.28 7.60
N ALA A 2 -24.24 0.23 7.76
CA ALA A 2 -23.36 1.37 7.52
C ALA A 2 -23.18 1.69 6.02
N ARG A 3 -23.13 0.68 5.15
CA ARG A 3 -23.22 0.87 3.67
C ARG A 3 -24.47 1.67 3.25
N LYS A 4 -25.61 1.41 3.90
CA LYS A 4 -26.86 2.19 3.73
C LYS A 4 -26.77 3.61 4.31
N LYS A 5 -25.99 3.82 5.37
CA LYS A 5 -25.74 5.14 5.96
C LYS A 5 -24.85 6.00 5.06
N LEU A 6 -23.83 5.41 4.43
CA LEU A 6 -23.02 6.08 3.40
C LEU A 6 -23.89 6.42 2.17
N LEU A 7 -24.76 5.50 1.70
CA LEU A 7 -25.79 5.77 0.68
C LEU A 7 -26.76 6.90 1.05
N SER A 8 -27.08 7.08 2.33
CA SER A 8 -27.90 8.22 2.77
C SER A 8 -27.12 9.53 2.89
N TYR A 9 -25.79 9.47 3.05
CA TYR A 9 -24.93 10.65 3.09
C TYR A 9 -24.69 11.20 1.69
N ASP A 10 -24.47 10.30 0.72
CA ASP A 10 -24.36 10.61 -0.71
C ASP A 10 -25.56 11.42 -1.23
N ARG A 11 -26.78 10.93 -0.93
CA ARG A 11 -28.03 11.65 -1.24
C ARG A 11 -28.19 13.02 -0.57
N ARG A 12 -27.43 13.33 0.48
CA ARG A 12 -27.44 14.64 1.14
C ARG A 12 -26.35 15.56 0.59
N ALA A 13 -25.18 15.02 0.24
CA ALA A 13 -24.09 15.78 -0.37
C ALA A 13 -24.43 16.26 -1.78
N GLY A 14 -25.22 15.49 -2.56
CA GLY A 14 -25.71 15.91 -3.88
C GLY A 14 -26.85 16.93 -3.87
N ASN A 15 -27.27 17.43 -2.69
CA ASN A 15 -28.43 18.32 -2.54
C ASN A 15 -28.05 19.73 -2.03
N GLU A 16 -26.76 20.06 -1.93
CA GLU A 16 -26.29 21.36 -1.40
C GLU A 16 -25.68 22.32 -2.43
N ASP A 17 -25.63 21.96 -3.73
CA ASP A 17 -25.18 22.89 -4.79
C ASP A 17 -26.22 22.98 -5.92
N ASP A 18 -27.12 23.96 -5.81
CA ASP A 18 -28.00 24.39 -6.91
C ASP A 18 -27.39 25.63 -7.57
N CYS A 19 -26.61 25.43 -8.63
CA CYS A 19 -26.22 26.48 -9.58
C CYS A 19 -26.03 25.86 -10.96
N SER A 20 -27.05 26.02 -11.81
CA SER A 20 -27.12 25.55 -13.19
C SER A 20 -26.00 26.08 -14.09
N SER A 21 -25.28 25.18 -14.76
CA SER A 21 -24.78 25.38 -16.13
C SER A 21 -24.69 24.03 -16.83
N GLU A 22 -25.32 23.94 -17.99
CA GLU A 22 -25.53 22.76 -18.82
C GLU A 22 -24.21 22.27 -19.47
N GLU A 23 -23.38 21.48 -18.77
CA GLU A 23 -22.24 20.75 -19.38
C GLU A 23 -21.94 19.37 -18.73
N ASP A 24 -22.89 18.61 -18.18
CA ASP A 24 -22.57 17.39 -17.42
C ASP A 24 -23.33 16.12 -17.88
N GLU A 25 -23.01 15.60 -19.07
CA GLU A 25 -23.32 14.19 -19.44
C GLU A 25 -22.08 13.27 -19.32
N GLN A 26 -21.06 13.71 -18.56
CA GLN A 26 -19.81 12.97 -18.37
C GLN A 26 -19.37 12.84 -16.90
N GLU A 27 -20.27 12.89 -15.93
CA GLU A 27 -19.95 12.63 -14.50
C GLU A 27 -20.57 11.37 -13.89
N ASP A 28 -21.44 10.65 -14.61
CA ASP A 28 -22.16 9.47 -14.08
C ASP A 28 -21.26 8.23 -13.84
N GLY A 29 -19.98 8.27 -14.25
CA GLY A 29 -19.02 7.18 -14.00
C GLY A 29 -18.28 7.26 -12.66
N MET A 30 -18.34 8.40 -11.96
CA MET A 30 -17.44 8.71 -10.85
C MET A 30 -18.01 8.33 -9.46
N GLN A 31 -19.30 7.99 -9.40
CA GLN A 31 -20.04 7.70 -8.17
C GLN A 31 -20.11 6.21 -7.78
N SER A 32 -19.43 5.27 -8.45
CA SER A 32 -19.55 3.84 -8.11
C SER A 32 -18.53 3.35 -7.06
N ASP A 33 -17.39 4.03 -6.94
CA ASP A 33 -16.24 3.46 -6.23
C ASP A 33 -16.26 3.67 -4.71
N TRP A 34 -17.03 4.63 -4.17
CA TRP A 34 -17.06 4.93 -2.72
C TRP A 34 -17.67 3.80 -1.87
N LEU A 35 -18.40 2.88 -2.51
CA LEU A 35 -18.94 1.66 -1.90
C LEU A 35 -18.00 0.46 -1.98
N THR A 36 -16.82 0.63 -2.56
CA THR A 36 -15.79 -0.42 -2.64
C THR A 36 -14.86 -0.36 -1.45
N ILE A 37 -14.38 -1.54 -1.04
CA ILE A 37 -13.42 -1.66 0.05
C ILE A 37 -12.04 -1.25 -0.46
N ASP A 38 -11.48 -0.20 0.14
CA ASP A 38 -10.07 0.14 -0.07
C ASP A 38 -9.19 -0.91 0.61
N ARG A 39 -9.43 -1.10 1.90
CA ARG A 39 -8.71 -2.08 2.74
C ARG A 39 -9.48 -2.45 4.00
N ILE A 40 -9.09 -3.57 4.61
CA ILE A 40 -9.54 -3.96 5.94
C ILE A 40 -8.46 -3.60 6.95
N ILE A 41 -8.86 -2.95 8.04
CA ILE A 41 -7.97 -2.46 9.09
C ILE A 41 -7.82 -3.50 10.20
N SER A 42 -8.93 -4.08 10.62
CA SER A 42 -8.99 -4.98 11.77
C SER A 42 -10.09 -6.02 11.60
N SER A 43 -9.95 -7.14 12.31
CA SER A 43 -10.95 -8.19 12.41
C SER A 43 -11.29 -8.43 13.88
N ASN A 44 -12.58 -8.66 14.16
CA ASN A 44 -13.06 -9.05 15.48
C ASN A 44 -14.20 -10.07 15.32
N LYS A 45 -13.95 -11.32 15.73
CA LYS A 45 -14.88 -12.45 15.55
C LYS A 45 -15.32 -12.56 14.08
N SER A 46 -16.57 -12.23 13.78
CA SER A 46 -17.17 -12.29 12.43
C SER A 46 -17.39 -10.91 11.81
N LYS A 47 -16.69 -9.88 12.31
CA LYS A 47 -16.76 -8.50 11.81
C LYS A 47 -15.40 -8.00 11.36
N TYR A 48 -15.41 -7.19 10.30
CA TYR A 48 -14.24 -6.53 9.76
C TYR A 48 -14.42 -5.01 9.82
N LEU A 49 -13.37 -4.30 10.24
CA LEU A 49 -13.33 -2.84 10.18
C LEU A 49 -12.87 -2.44 8.78
N VAL A 50 -13.80 -1.89 8.01
CA VAL A 50 -13.63 -1.59 6.59
C VAL A 50 -13.27 -0.12 6.41
N LYS A 51 -12.20 0.12 5.64
CA LYS A 51 -11.86 1.41 5.08
C LYS A 51 -12.43 1.51 3.67
N TRP A 52 -13.35 2.46 3.48
CA TRP A 52 -13.97 2.72 2.18
C TRP A 52 -13.08 3.56 1.27
N CYS A 53 -13.13 3.29 -0.03
CA CYS A 53 -12.50 4.09 -1.07
C CYS A 53 -13.02 5.54 -1.05
N GLY A 54 -12.14 6.50 -1.33
CA GLY A 54 -12.48 7.94 -1.36
C GLY A 54 -12.82 8.59 0.00
N CYS A 55 -13.05 7.81 1.06
CA CYS A 55 -13.38 8.34 2.37
C CYS A 55 -12.13 8.62 3.24
N SER A 56 -12.27 9.33 4.35
CA SER A 56 -11.25 9.39 5.43
C SER A 56 -11.29 8.12 6.30
N TYR A 57 -10.31 7.94 7.19
CA TYR A 57 -10.29 6.86 8.19
C TYR A 57 -11.38 7.01 9.26
N GLU A 58 -11.89 8.21 9.49
CA GLU A 58 -12.98 8.46 10.44
C GLU A 58 -14.30 7.81 10.03
N LYS A 59 -14.50 7.62 8.71
CA LYS A 59 -15.70 7.01 8.13
C LYS A 59 -15.62 5.49 8.06
N CYS A 60 -14.62 4.85 8.69
CA CYS A 60 -14.52 3.39 8.75
C CYS A 60 -15.70 2.79 9.52
N THR A 61 -16.22 1.65 9.05
CA THR A 61 -17.37 0.99 9.66
C THR A 61 -17.09 -0.49 9.89
N TRP A 62 -17.70 -1.05 10.94
CA TRP A 62 -17.68 -2.50 11.17
C TRP A 62 -18.77 -3.15 10.32
N GLU A 63 -18.35 -4.01 9.40
CA GLU A 63 -19.24 -4.80 8.56
C GLU A 63 -19.13 -6.28 8.93
N ASP A 64 -20.27 -6.98 8.90
CA ASP A 64 -20.35 -8.41 9.16
C ASP A 64 -19.79 -9.18 7.94
N GLU A 65 -19.16 -10.34 8.17
CA GLU A 65 -18.62 -11.19 7.10
C GLU A 65 -19.68 -11.57 6.06
N SER A 66 -20.93 -11.79 6.50
CA SER A 66 -22.07 -12.09 5.62
C SER A 66 -22.54 -10.89 4.78
N SER A 67 -22.01 -9.69 5.01
CA SER A 67 -22.31 -8.53 4.16
C SER A 67 -21.24 -8.31 3.09
N LEU A 68 -20.10 -9.00 3.19
CA LEU A 68 -18.94 -8.90 2.32
C LEU A 68 -18.94 -10.03 1.28
N ASP A 69 -20.06 -10.18 0.57
CA ASP A 69 -20.28 -11.28 -0.35
C ASP A 69 -19.84 -11.01 -1.80
N SER A 70 -19.56 -9.75 -2.15
CA SER A 70 -19.13 -9.44 -3.51
C SER A 70 -17.75 -10.06 -3.80
N PRO A 71 -17.46 -10.42 -5.06
CA PRO A 71 -16.17 -11.01 -5.41
C PRO A 71 -14.97 -10.14 -5.00
N GLY A 72 -15.07 -8.82 -5.15
CA GLY A 72 -14.04 -7.87 -4.74
C GLY A 72 -13.87 -7.78 -3.23
N ASP A 73 -14.97 -7.83 -2.46
CA ASP A 73 -14.89 -7.80 -1.00
C ASP A 73 -14.18 -9.05 -0.46
N ARG A 74 -14.47 -10.23 -1.04
CA ARG A 74 -13.83 -11.50 -0.66
C ARG A 74 -12.33 -11.50 -0.95
N GLU A 75 -11.90 -10.88 -2.05
CA GLU A 75 -10.48 -10.71 -2.36
C GLU A 75 -9.78 -9.87 -1.28
N LYS A 76 -10.39 -8.76 -0.87
CA LYS A 76 -9.85 -7.88 0.20
C LYS A 76 -9.79 -8.58 1.55
N VAL A 77 -10.78 -9.41 1.89
CA VAL A 77 -10.76 -10.26 3.10
C VAL A 77 -9.59 -11.24 3.06
N LYS A 78 -9.39 -11.92 1.92
CA LYS A 78 -8.28 -12.86 1.74
C LYS A 78 -6.91 -12.16 1.82
N GLU A 79 -6.77 -10.99 1.19
CA GLU A 79 -5.57 -10.16 1.25
C GLU A 79 -5.23 -9.80 2.72
N PHE A 80 -6.23 -9.37 3.48
CA PHE A 80 -6.09 -9.02 4.88
C PHE A 80 -5.69 -10.23 5.75
N GLN A 81 -6.35 -11.37 5.58
CA GLN A 81 -6.02 -12.60 6.30
C GLN A 81 -4.60 -13.08 5.98
N ALA A 82 -4.18 -13.01 4.70
CA ALA A 82 -2.82 -13.32 4.29
C ALA A 82 -1.80 -12.35 4.92
N ALA A 83 -2.10 -11.05 4.97
CA ALA A 83 -1.26 -10.06 5.65
C ALA A 83 -1.14 -10.32 7.16
N GLN A 84 -2.25 -10.63 7.84
CA GLN A 84 -2.23 -11.01 9.27
C GLN A 84 -1.42 -12.27 9.53
N ALA A 85 -1.60 -13.31 8.72
CA ALA A 85 -0.84 -14.56 8.86
C ALA A 85 0.67 -14.32 8.68
N ARG A 86 1.06 -13.47 7.72
CA ARG A 86 2.46 -13.04 7.53
C ARG A 86 3.00 -12.30 8.76
N TYR A 87 2.22 -11.39 9.34
CA TYR A 87 2.59 -10.66 10.56
C TYR A 87 2.78 -11.59 11.76
N VAL A 88 1.85 -12.54 12.00
CA VAL A 88 1.94 -13.48 13.12
C VAL A 88 3.15 -14.41 12.99
N LYS A 89 3.40 -14.95 11.78
CA LYS A 89 4.59 -15.77 11.51
C LYS A 89 5.87 -14.99 11.84
N ARG A 90 5.96 -13.72 11.43
CA ARG A 90 7.09 -12.82 11.73
C ARG A 90 7.29 -12.61 13.23
N SER A 91 6.22 -12.31 13.97
CA SER A 91 6.31 -12.05 15.43
C SER A 91 6.90 -13.25 16.19
N LYS A 92 6.54 -14.47 15.76
CA LYS A 92 7.11 -15.71 16.33
C LYS A 92 8.60 -15.88 15.96
N GLN A 93 8.97 -15.58 14.72
CA GLN A 93 10.34 -15.73 14.22
C GLN A 93 11.31 -14.74 14.89
N GLN A 94 10.87 -13.49 15.12
CA GLN A 94 11.65 -12.46 15.81
C GLN A 94 11.92 -12.76 17.29
N LYS A 95 11.03 -13.51 17.97
CA LYS A 95 11.23 -13.89 19.38
C LYS A 95 12.30 -14.98 19.58
N GLY A 96 12.75 -15.65 18.51
CA GLY A 96 13.67 -16.80 18.62
C GLY A 96 14.99 -16.65 17.86
N SER A 97 15.21 -15.59 17.08
CA SER A 97 16.41 -15.44 16.26
C SER A 97 17.33 -14.33 16.78
N GLU A 98 18.56 -14.68 17.15
CA GLU A 98 19.66 -13.71 17.22
C GLU A 98 19.83 -13.04 15.85
N LYS A 99 19.90 -11.70 15.85
CA LYS A 99 20.13 -10.90 14.65
C LYS A 99 21.56 -11.17 14.15
N LYS A 100 21.76 -12.20 13.34
CA LYS A 100 23.01 -12.31 12.58
C LYS A 100 23.03 -11.13 11.60
N PRO A 101 23.99 -10.19 11.72
CA PRO A 101 24.09 -9.11 10.75
C PRO A 101 24.32 -9.72 9.37
N VAL A 102 23.78 -9.07 8.33
CA VAL A 102 24.14 -9.40 6.95
C VAL A 102 25.65 -9.19 6.85
N THR A 103 26.42 -10.26 6.65
CA THR A 103 27.89 -10.22 6.70
C THR A 103 28.53 -9.87 5.35
N ALA A 104 27.76 -9.94 4.26
CA ALA A 104 28.25 -9.66 2.91
C ALA A 104 27.17 -9.01 2.05
N TYR A 105 27.57 -7.95 1.34
CA TYR A 105 26.75 -7.32 0.31
C TYR A 105 26.86 -8.10 -1.00
N HIS A 106 25.72 -8.35 -1.65
CA HIS A 106 25.65 -9.01 -2.95
C HIS A 106 24.90 -8.13 -3.96
N GLU A 107 25.53 -7.87 -5.10
CA GLU A 107 24.91 -7.16 -6.22
C GLU A 107 23.85 -8.02 -6.90
N ILE A 108 22.76 -7.36 -7.30
CA ILE A 108 21.67 -7.98 -8.04
C ILE A 108 21.84 -7.61 -9.51
N PHE A 109 21.84 -8.59 -10.40
CA PHE A 109 21.97 -8.37 -11.85
C PHE A 109 20.64 -8.46 -12.60
N GLU A 110 19.65 -9.11 -12.00
CA GLU A 110 18.32 -9.32 -12.59
C GLU A 110 17.23 -8.68 -11.73
N SER A 111 16.07 -8.43 -12.31
CA SER A 111 14.95 -7.89 -11.54
C SER A 111 14.57 -8.84 -10.40
N PRO A 112 14.54 -8.37 -9.14
CA PRO A 112 14.25 -9.23 -8.02
C PRO A 112 12.87 -9.88 -8.10
N SER A 113 12.77 -11.17 -7.79
CA SER A 113 11.53 -11.96 -7.90
C SER A 113 10.40 -11.53 -6.97
N TYR A 114 10.70 -10.72 -5.96
CA TYR A 114 9.71 -10.13 -5.05
C TYR A 114 9.04 -8.87 -5.61
N LEU A 115 9.52 -8.34 -6.73
CA LEU A 115 8.88 -7.24 -7.44
C LEU A 115 7.94 -7.77 -8.51
N ASN A 116 6.82 -7.09 -8.67
CA ASN A 116 5.87 -7.38 -9.73
C ASN A 116 6.22 -6.57 -10.99
N GLY A 117 7.09 -7.15 -11.82
CA GLY A 117 7.57 -6.55 -13.07
C GLY A 117 9.09 -6.58 -13.18
N ALA A 118 9.62 -6.06 -14.29
CA ALA A 118 11.05 -5.93 -14.53
C ALA A 118 11.48 -4.46 -14.41
N LEU A 119 12.53 -4.22 -13.63
CA LEU A 119 13.23 -2.95 -13.55
C LEU A 119 14.12 -2.77 -14.78
N HIS A 120 14.27 -1.53 -15.23
CA HIS A 120 15.26 -1.20 -16.25
C HIS A 120 16.68 -1.28 -15.70
N ASP A 121 17.68 -1.51 -16.56
CA ASP A 121 19.08 -1.67 -16.16
C ASP A 121 19.63 -0.50 -15.34
N TYR A 122 19.22 0.73 -15.66
CA TYR A 122 19.61 1.91 -14.87
C TYR A 122 18.98 1.91 -13.48
N GLN A 123 17.77 1.37 -13.32
CA GLN A 123 17.10 1.23 -12.03
C GLN A 123 17.72 0.12 -11.19
N ILE A 124 18.17 -0.97 -11.81
CA ILE A 124 18.93 -2.04 -11.13
C ILE A 124 20.25 -1.48 -10.61
N ARG A 125 20.98 -0.70 -11.42
CA ARG A 125 22.20 0.00 -10.97
C ARG A 125 21.93 0.96 -9.81
N GLY A 126 20.87 1.77 -9.90
CA GLY A 126 20.44 2.66 -8.81
C GLY A 126 20.08 1.90 -7.53
N LEU A 127 19.35 0.79 -7.65
CA LEU A 127 18.98 -0.06 -6.52
C LEU A 127 20.21 -0.68 -5.85
N ASN A 128 21.16 -1.22 -6.61
CA ASN A 128 22.41 -1.75 -6.07
C ASN A 128 23.19 -0.67 -5.34
N TRP A 129 23.31 0.52 -5.92
CA TRP A 129 23.97 1.65 -5.27
C TRP A 129 23.30 2.02 -3.93
N LEU A 130 21.97 2.12 -3.90
CA LEU A 130 21.21 2.39 -2.67
C LEU A 130 21.41 1.30 -1.61
N ARG A 131 21.34 0.02 -2.02
CA ARG A 131 21.56 -1.13 -1.13
C ARG A 131 22.97 -1.13 -0.55
N LYS A 132 23.97 -0.82 -1.36
CA LYS A 132 25.37 -0.72 -0.94
C LYS A 132 25.56 0.41 0.09
N LYS A 133 25.05 1.60 -0.19
CA LYS A 133 25.13 2.74 0.75
C LYS A 133 24.43 2.47 2.08
N ARG A 134 23.28 1.80 2.03
CA ARG A 134 22.59 1.34 3.24
C ARG A 134 23.43 0.34 4.04
N PHE A 135 24.07 -0.62 3.37
CA PHE A 135 24.98 -1.59 4.00
C PHE A 135 26.17 -0.90 4.66
N ASP A 136 26.71 0.15 4.04
CA ASP A 136 27.81 0.95 4.57
C ASP A 136 27.38 1.91 5.69
N GLY A 137 26.07 2.04 5.96
CA GLY A 137 25.52 2.93 6.98
C GLY A 137 25.51 4.41 6.58
N GLU A 138 25.60 4.70 5.28
CA GLU A 138 25.64 6.06 4.74
C GLU A 138 24.24 6.56 4.35
N ASN A 139 24.00 7.85 4.57
CA ASN A 139 22.81 8.55 4.08
C ASN A 139 22.98 8.94 2.62
N VAL A 140 21.88 8.96 1.88
CA VAL A 140 21.91 9.11 0.42
C VAL A 140 20.94 10.19 -0.06
N ILE A 141 21.36 10.93 -1.09
CA ILE A 141 20.50 11.82 -1.86
C ILE A 141 20.41 11.26 -3.29
N LEU A 142 19.19 10.95 -3.73
CA LEU A 142 18.93 10.46 -5.09
C LEU A 142 18.53 11.65 -5.97
N ALA A 143 19.46 12.10 -6.81
CA ALA A 143 19.33 13.30 -7.63
C ALA A 143 19.11 12.99 -9.13
N ASP A 144 18.44 11.87 -9.44
CA ASP A 144 18.12 11.49 -10.81
C ASP A 144 17.10 12.43 -11.46
N GLU A 145 17.10 12.48 -12.80
CA GLU A 145 16.13 13.22 -13.61
C GLU A 145 14.66 12.85 -13.28
N MET A 146 13.75 13.80 -13.44
CA MET A 146 12.32 13.56 -13.27
C MET A 146 11.84 12.51 -14.27
N GLY A 147 10.99 11.58 -13.81
CA GLY A 147 10.46 10.52 -14.69
C GLY A 147 11.26 9.22 -14.73
N LEU A 148 12.50 9.17 -14.23
CA LEU A 148 13.33 7.94 -14.20
C LEU A 148 12.87 6.88 -13.17
N GLY A 149 11.70 7.03 -12.56
CA GLY A 149 11.16 6.03 -11.64
C GLY A 149 11.84 5.98 -10.27
N LYS A 150 12.29 7.14 -9.75
CA LYS A 150 12.83 7.26 -8.37
C LYS A 150 11.93 6.62 -7.32
N THR A 151 10.61 6.78 -7.44
CA THR A 151 9.62 6.14 -6.56
C THR A 151 9.75 4.62 -6.54
N ILE A 152 9.89 4.00 -7.71
CA ILE A 152 10.02 2.54 -7.86
C ILE A 152 11.36 2.08 -7.31
N GLN A 153 12.44 2.84 -7.50
CA GLN A 153 13.75 2.54 -6.91
C GLN A 153 13.71 2.52 -5.38
N ILE A 154 13.05 3.51 -4.76
CA ILE A 154 12.88 3.57 -3.30
C ILE A 154 11.96 2.45 -2.80
N ALA A 155 10.83 2.19 -3.48
CA ALA A 155 9.96 1.07 -3.14
C ALA A 155 10.69 -0.29 -3.23
N SER A 156 11.51 -0.46 -4.27
CA SER A 156 12.33 -1.66 -4.47
C SER A 156 13.41 -1.81 -3.40
N LEU A 157 14.00 -0.71 -2.93
CA LEU A 157 14.94 -0.72 -1.80
C LEU A 157 14.24 -1.20 -0.51
N ILE A 158 13.04 -0.68 -0.23
CA ILE A 158 12.28 -1.12 0.95
C ILE A 158 11.96 -2.62 0.84
N ALA A 159 11.51 -3.07 -0.32
CA ALA A 159 11.22 -4.49 -0.57
C ALA A 159 12.49 -5.35 -0.42
N SER A 160 13.64 -4.91 -0.94
CA SER A 160 14.90 -5.65 -0.84
C SER A 160 15.33 -5.81 0.61
N VAL A 161 15.31 -4.72 1.38
CA VAL A 161 15.65 -4.75 2.81
C VAL A 161 14.69 -5.65 3.58
N MET A 162 13.40 -5.60 3.27
CA MET A 162 12.40 -6.49 3.86
C MET A 162 12.66 -7.96 3.54
N VAL A 163 13.21 -8.31 2.38
CA VAL A 163 13.53 -9.70 2.04
C VAL A 163 14.85 -10.14 2.66
N GLU A 164 15.91 -9.35 2.48
CA GLU A 164 17.27 -9.65 2.93
C GLU A 164 17.37 -9.73 4.46
N GLU A 165 16.76 -8.77 5.16
CA GLU A 165 16.74 -8.75 6.61
C GLU A 165 15.58 -9.58 7.18
N LYS A 166 14.92 -10.43 6.38
CA LYS A 166 13.76 -11.27 6.78
C LYS A 166 12.67 -10.47 7.49
N ARG A 167 12.43 -9.24 7.02
CA ARG A 167 11.49 -8.27 7.59
C ARG A 167 11.81 -7.98 9.05
N THR A 168 13.07 -8.01 9.47
CA THR A 168 13.46 -7.64 10.84
C THR A 168 13.79 -6.16 10.99
N CYS A 169 14.01 -5.46 9.88
CA CYS A 169 14.00 -4.00 9.82
C CYS A 169 12.68 -3.46 10.39
N GLY A 170 12.78 -2.39 11.18
CA GLY A 170 11.63 -1.68 11.75
C GLY A 170 10.70 -1.08 10.67
N PRO A 171 9.66 -0.34 11.07
CA PRO A 171 8.82 0.37 10.13
C PRO A 171 9.63 1.40 9.34
N PHE A 172 9.29 1.58 8.05
CA PHE A 172 9.85 2.65 7.22
C PHE A 172 8.87 3.82 7.18
N LEU A 173 9.40 5.04 7.33
CA LEU A 173 8.64 6.27 7.18
C LEU A 173 9.01 6.92 5.84
N ILE A 174 8.00 7.19 5.02
CA ILE A 174 8.16 7.94 3.77
C ILE A 174 7.33 9.22 3.91
N VAL A 175 8.00 10.37 3.83
CA VAL A 175 7.34 11.68 3.86
C VAL A 175 7.25 12.19 2.43
N VAL A 176 6.03 12.51 1.99
CA VAL A 176 5.75 12.92 0.61
C VAL A 176 4.76 14.07 0.59
N PRO A 177 4.78 14.95 -0.43
CA PRO A 177 3.73 15.95 -0.63
C PRO A 177 2.35 15.30 -0.78
N LEU A 178 1.31 15.96 -0.25
CA LEU A 178 -0.08 15.46 -0.27
C LEU A 178 -0.53 15.03 -1.68
N SER A 179 -0.21 15.83 -2.69
CA SER A 179 -0.54 15.57 -4.10
C SER A 179 0.05 14.27 -4.66
N THR A 180 1.12 13.76 -4.06
CA THR A 180 1.85 12.57 -4.54
C THR A 180 1.50 11.30 -3.78
N ILE A 181 0.75 11.36 -2.68
CA ILE A 181 0.39 10.19 -1.86
C ILE A 181 -0.32 9.12 -2.70
N ALA A 182 -1.28 9.52 -3.54
CA ALA A 182 -2.01 8.60 -4.40
C ALA A 182 -1.10 7.88 -5.40
N ASN A 183 -0.10 8.58 -5.93
CA ASN A 183 0.90 7.99 -6.82
C ASN A 183 1.78 6.97 -6.08
N TRP A 184 2.30 7.33 -4.90
CA TRP A 184 3.08 6.41 -4.06
C TRP A 184 2.29 5.15 -3.70
N LYS A 185 1.02 5.30 -3.31
CA LYS A 185 0.11 4.20 -3.02
C LYS A 185 0.01 3.24 -4.22
N ARG A 186 -0.27 3.78 -5.41
CA ARG A 186 -0.42 2.99 -6.64
C ARG A 186 0.87 2.25 -7.00
N GLU A 187 2.01 2.92 -6.95
CA GLU A 187 3.31 2.31 -7.28
C GLU A 187 3.69 1.20 -6.29
N ILE A 188 3.50 1.42 -4.98
CA ILE A 188 3.78 0.37 -3.97
C ILE A 188 2.85 -0.82 -4.17
N GLN A 189 1.55 -0.61 -4.36
CA GLN A 189 0.61 -1.70 -4.60
C GLN A 189 0.92 -2.49 -5.88
N LYS A 190 1.30 -1.77 -6.94
CA LYS A 190 1.63 -2.38 -8.23
C LYS A 190 2.91 -3.20 -8.17
N TRP A 191 4.00 -2.62 -7.67
CA TRP A 191 5.34 -3.20 -7.75
C TRP A 191 5.69 -4.08 -6.54
N CYS A 192 5.13 -3.78 -5.38
CA CYS A 192 5.49 -4.40 -4.10
C CYS A 192 4.23 -4.90 -3.36
N PRO A 193 3.44 -5.84 -3.93
CA PRO A 193 2.15 -6.27 -3.36
C PRO A 193 2.28 -6.91 -1.97
N ASP A 194 3.46 -7.40 -1.64
CA ASP A 194 3.77 -8.02 -0.36
C ASP A 194 4.13 -7.03 0.76
N VAL A 195 4.30 -5.75 0.40
CA VAL A 195 4.62 -4.66 1.32
C VAL A 195 3.32 -4.03 1.80
N ASN A 196 3.03 -4.22 3.09
CA ASN A 196 1.92 -3.52 3.73
C ASN A 196 2.35 -2.08 4.06
N PHE A 197 1.53 -1.09 3.69
CA PHE A 197 1.75 0.32 4.01
C PHE A 197 0.51 0.91 4.68
N ALA A 198 0.66 2.05 5.36
CA ALA A 198 -0.43 2.85 5.87
C ALA A 198 -0.16 4.32 5.56
N VAL A 199 -1.21 5.04 5.18
CA VAL A 199 -1.18 6.49 5.03
C VAL A 199 -1.73 7.08 6.32
N LEU A 200 -0.98 7.99 6.93
CA LEU A 200 -1.31 8.69 8.17
C LEU A 200 -1.99 10.02 7.85
#